data_AF-A0A535EZ71-F1
#
_entry.id   AF-A0A535EZ71-F1
#
_cell.length_a   1.000
_cell.length_b   1.000
_cell.length_c   1.000
_cell.angle_alpha   90.00
_cell.angle_beta   90.00
_cell.angle_gamma   90.00
#
_symmetry.space_group_name_H-M   'P 1'
#
loop_
_entity.id
_entity.type
_entity.pdbx_description
1 polymer ?
#
loop_
_entity_poly.entity_id
_entity_poly.type
_entity_poly.pdbx_seq_one_letter_code
_entity_poly.pdbx_strand_id
1 'polypeptide(L)'
;MDKQVEAVNETLAGIQTFVERYPFPLDPFQLEAIAQLAQGQSVMVAAPTGTGKTIVAEYAIWLAQQRNQRVIYTTPLKALSNQKYRDLRNMYGFDNVGLVTGDIVEHSRASVVIMTTEVYRNMLLEEGGDSFAGNAPPVPSSLADVSFVIFDELHYLSDIERGPVWEEAIICSPEHVQLVGLSATVSNAEELASWISHVHRPIALVVHEQRAVPLEHYYFLDGKLHLVQDAEGNRVERFPNVGGEARMGRRRYYTFGEDEDDEEEDGFLDERGKRKSSGRQGTMAAGDEQTSTEAAVQEKQKARRAPERKAPEPGEILTVLREADLLPCLYFLPGRRVVEEAAMSAALHLFTTPEEQTLIKEEVGVWLEQLPKEDRNLQQVYALTELLPRGLAFHHAGLLPGLKVLVETLFARGHLRAVFATDTLALGINMPARSVI
;
A
#
# COMPACT_ATOMS: atom_id res chain seq x y z
N MET A 1 9.98 39.25 -26.33
CA MET A 1 9.99 39.45 -24.87
C MET A 1 8.56 39.53 -24.34
N ASP A 2 7.68 40.36 -24.92
CA ASP A 2 6.31 40.56 -24.38
C ASP A 2 5.44 39.30 -24.28
N LYS A 3 5.36 38.46 -25.34
CA LYS A 3 4.56 37.21 -25.29
C LYS A 3 5.01 36.18 -24.26
N GLN A 4 6.31 36.16 -23.95
CA GLN A 4 6.89 35.20 -23.02
C GLN A 4 6.66 35.65 -21.57
N VAL A 5 6.69 36.97 -21.33
CA VAL A 5 6.32 37.57 -20.04
C VAL A 5 4.82 37.45 -19.78
N GLU A 6 3.98 37.66 -20.80
CA GLU A 6 2.52 37.44 -20.71
C GLU A 6 2.17 35.99 -20.37
N ALA A 7 2.76 35.01 -21.07
CA ALA A 7 2.53 33.59 -20.80
C ALA A 7 2.94 33.17 -19.38
N VAL A 8 4.07 33.69 -18.88
CA VAL A 8 4.53 33.45 -17.51
C VAL A 8 3.55 34.06 -16.49
N ASN A 9 3.08 35.27 -16.73
CA ASN A 9 2.11 35.94 -15.84
C ASN A 9 0.76 35.21 -15.81
N GLU A 10 0.28 34.72 -16.96
CA GLU A 10 -0.96 33.92 -17.04
C GLU A 10 -0.83 32.59 -16.30
N THR A 11 0.33 31.94 -16.43
CA THR A 11 0.66 30.70 -15.72
C THR A 11 0.65 30.92 -14.20
N LEU A 12 1.31 31.99 -13.72
CA LEU A 12 1.33 32.33 -12.30
C LEU A 12 -0.06 32.68 -11.75
N ALA A 13 -0.86 33.43 -12.51
CA ALA A 13 -2.24 33.75 -12.13
C ALA A 13 -3.12 32.49 -12.05
N GLY A 14 -2.94 31.54 -12.97
CA GLY A 14 -3.61 30.25 -12.95
C GLY A 14 -3.24 29.41 -11.72
N ILE A 15 -1.95 29.35 -11.38
CA ILE A 15 -1.48 28.66 -10.16
C ILE A 15 -2.10 29.30 -8.92
N GLN A 16 -2.11 30.63 -8.82
CA GLN A 16 -2.69 31.32 -7.68
C GLN A 16 -4.19 31.03 -7.54
N THR A 17 -4.94 31.06 -8.64
CA THR A 17 -6.37 30.72 -8.67
C THR A 17 -6.63 29.30 -8.15
N PHE A 18 -5.77 28.35 -8.49
CA PHE A 18 -5.85 27.00 -7.96
C PHE A 18 -5.54 26.92 -6.46
N VAL A 19 -4.47 27.59 -6.02
CA VAL A 19 -4.05 27.60 -4.60
C VAL A 19 -5.15 28.18 -3.70
N GLU A 20 -5.86 29.22 -4.15
CA GLU A 20 -6.96 29.86 -3.41
C GLU A 20 -8.16 28.93 -3.13
N ARG A 21 -8.22 27.75 -3.76
CA ARG A 21 -9.26 26.74 -3.49
C ARG A 21 -9.06 25.99 -2.17
N TYR A 22 -7.87 26.02 -1.60
CA TYR A 22 -7.53 25.27 -0.38
C TYR A 22 -7.53 26.19 0.85
N PRO A 23 -8.06 25.74 2.00
CA PRO A 23 -8.07 26.51 3.24
C PRO A 23 -6.72 26.51 3.97
N PHE A 24 -5.69 25.90 3.38
CA PHE A 24 -4.35 25.75 3.93
C PHE A 24 -3.29 26.07 2.86
N PRO A 25 -2.08 26.53 3.26
CA PRO A 25 -1.00 26.74 2.31
C PRO A 25 -0.51 25.41 1.73
N LEU A 26 -0.16 25.41 0.45
CA LEU A 26 0.47 24.26 -0.20
C LEU A 26 1.95 24.18 0.18
N ASP A 27 2.47 22.96 0.26
CA ASP A 27 3.87 22.72 0.57
C ASP A 27 4.79 23.14 -0.59
N PRO A 28 6.06 23.51 -0.33
CA PRO A 28 6.99 23.95 -1.37
C PRO A 28 7.15 22.94 -2.52
N PHE A 29 7.20 21.64 -2.21
CA PHE A 29 7.34 20.60 -3.24
C PHE A 29 6.06 20.48 -4.12
N GLN A 30 4.88 20.76 -3.55
CA GLN A 30 3.63 20.76 -4.30
C GLN A 30 3.61 21.95 -5.28
N LEU A 31 4.01 23.14 -4.81
CA LEU A 31 4.12 24.34 -5.64
C LEU A 31 5.15 24.19 -6.76
N GLU A 32 6.30 23.58 -6.46
CA GLU A 32 7.32 23.26 -7.47
C GLU A 32 6.76 22.32 -8.55
N ALA A 33 6.12 21.22 -8.16
CA ALA A 33 5.53 20.27 -9.09
C ALA A 33 4.43 20.92 -9.96
N ILE A 34 3.58 21.74 -9.35
CA ILE A 34 2.53 22.49 -10.03
C ILE A 34 3.14 23.47 -11.06
N ALA A 35 4.20 24.20 -10.68
CA ALA A 35 4.87 25.13 -11.58
C ALA A 35 5.46 24.43 -12.81
N GLN A 36 6.07 23.25 -12.65
CA GLN A 36 6.58 22.44 -13.75
C GLN A 36 5.46 22.00 -14.71
N LEU A 37 4.35 21.50 -14.17
CA LEU A 37 3.18 21.10 -14.96
C LEU A 37 2.58 22.29 -15.74
N ALA A 38 2.47 23.43 -15.09
CA ALA A 38 1.91 24.65 -15.66
C ALA A 38 2.75 25.16 -16.85
N GLN A 39 4.08 24.94 -16.80
CA GLN A 39 5.02 25.24 -17.89
C GLN A 39 5.02 24.19 -19.02
N GLY A 40 4.17 23.16 -18.94
CA GLY A 40 4.05 22.13 -19.96
C GLY A 40 5.03 20.96 -19.81
N GLN A 41 5.76 20.85 -18.70
CA GLN A 41 6.58 19.67 -18.41
C GLN A 41 5.74 18.53 -17.83
N SER A 42 6.19 17.28 -17.98
CA SER A 42 5.70 16.20 -17.13
C SER A 42 6.32 16.35 -15.73
N VAL A 43 5.68 15.77 -14.70
CA VAL A 43 6.25 15.77 -13.34
C VAL A 43 6.20 14.38 -12.72
N MET A 44 7.25 14.04 -11.97
CA MET A 44 7.29 12.89 -11.07
C MET A 44 7.53 13.40 -9.64
N VAL A 45 6.61 13.10 -8.74
CA VAL A 45 6.70 13.46 -7.33
C VAL A 45 7.04 12.21 -6.52
N ALA A 46 8.20 12.20 -5.87
CA ALA A 46 8.61 11.16 -4.94
C ALA A 46 8.53 11.69 -3.51
N ALA A 47 7.47 11.33 -2.79
CA ALA A 47 7.24 11.79 -1.41
C ALA A 47 6.54 10.72 -0.55
N PRO A 48 6.70 10.71 0.79
CA PRO A 48 6.06 9.74 1.65
C PRO A 48 4.53 9.70 1.46
N THR A 49 3.91 8.57 1.77
CA THR A 49 2.44 8.50 1.84
C THR A 49 1.92 9.47 2.90
N GLY A 50 0.77 10.09 2.64
CA GLY A 50 0.17 11.07 3.56
C GLY A 50 0.71 12.51 3.46
N THR A 51 1.68 12.82 2.60
CA THR A 51 2.21 14.21 2.41
C THR A 51 1.41 15.06 1.41
N GLY A 52 0.23 14.62 0.98
CA GLY A 52 -0.63 15.42 0.09
C GLY A 52 -0.22 15.43 -1.39
N LYS A 53 0.53 14.43 -1.89
CA LYS A 53 0.90 14.29 -3.32
C LYS A 53 -0.28 14.46 -4.29
N THR A 54 -1.49 14.07 -3.87
CA THR A 54 -2.72 14.17 -4.66
C THR A 54 -3.06 15.59 -5.11
N ILE A 55 -2.59 16.63 -4.42
CA ILE A 55 -2.80 18.03 -4.83
C ILE A 55 -2.19 18.31 -6.22
N VAL A 56 -1.07 17.65 -6.57
CA VAL A 56 -0.45 17.78 -7.89
C VAL A 56 -1.33 17.16 -8.98
N ALA A 57 -1.97 16.03 -8.69
CA ALA A 57 -2.97 15.42 -9.58
C ALA A 57 -4.23 16.28 -9.71
N GLU A 58 -4.72 16.87 -8.61
CA GLU A 58 -5.86 17.78 -8.63
C GLU A 58 -5.58 19.04 -9.46
N TYR A 59 -4.34 19.54 -9.45
CA TYR A 59 -3.93 20.63 -10.33
C TYR A 59 -4.01 20.24 -11.81
N ALA A 60 -3.54 19.04 -12.17
CA ALA A 60 -3.61 18.55 -13.54
C ALA A 60 -5.07 18.41 -14.02
N ILE A 61 -5.96 17.89 -13.16
CA ILE A 61 -7.40 17.82 -13.42
C ILE A 61 -8.00 19.22 -13.62
N TRP A 62 -7.70 20.15 -12.72
CA TRP A 62 -8.20 21.52 -12.81
C TRP A 62 -7.72 22.20 -14.09
N LEU A 63 -6.44 22.07 -14.44
CA LEU A 63 -5.85 22.69 -15.63
C LEU A 63 -6.45 22.12 -16.92
N ALA A 64 -6.71 20.81 -16.98
CA ALA A 64 -7.39 20.18 -18.09
C ALA A 64 -8.83 20.70 -18.26
N GLN A 65 -9.56 20.88 -17.15
CA GLN A 65 -10.91 21.45 -17.17
C GLN A 65 -10.92 22.88 -17.69
N GLN A 66 -9.95 23.73 -17.31
CA GLN A 66 -9.81 25.08 -17.87
C GLN A 66 -9.58 25.07 -19.39
N ARG A 67 -9.01 23.97 -19.91
CA ARG A 67 -8.71 23.78 -21.34
C ARG A 67 -9.76 22.97 -22.09
N ASN A 68 -10.86 22.55 -21.44
CA ASN A 68 -11.84 21.61 -21.97
C ASN A 68 -11.21 20.30 -22.50
N GLN A 69 -10.21 19.79 -21.79
CA GLN A 69 -9.50 18.54 -22.10
C GLN A 69 -9.80 17.48 -21.05
N ARG A 70 -9.59 16.21 -21.41
CA ARG A 70 -9.78 15.06 -20.50
C ARG A 70 -8.50 14.71 -19.76
N VAL A 71 -8.69 14.06 -18.61
CA VAL A 71 -7.64 13.46 -17.78
C VAL A 71 -7.94 11.99 -17.54
N ILE A 72 -6.91 11.17 -17.64
CA ILE A 72 -6.96 9.78 -17.19
C ILE A 72 -6.20 9.68 -15.87
N TYR A 73 -6.86 9.12 -14.85
CA TYR A 73 -6.24 8.83 -13.55
C TYR A 73 -6.07 7.32 -13.42
N THR A 74 -4.83 6.85 -13.45
CA THR A 74 -4.52 5.42 -13.30
C THR A 74 -4.15 5.09 -11.86
N THR A 75 -4.58 3.91 -11.42
CA THR A 75 -4.24 3.34 -10.10
C THR A 75 -3.80 1.89 -10.25
N PRO A 76 -2.90 1.36 -9.41
CA PRO A 76 -2.45 -0.03 -9.49
C PRO A 76 -3.52 -1.07 -9.14
N LEU A 77 -4.55 -0.67 -8.38
CA LEU A 77 -5.52 -1.59 -7.80
C LEU A 77 -6.95 -1.11 -8.03
N LYS A 78 -7.88 -2.04 -8.30
CA LYS A 78 -9.31 -1.74 -8.45
C LYS A 78 -9.92 -1.09 -7.20
N ALA A 79 -9.48 -1.50 -6.00
CA ALA A 79 -9.95 -0.92 -4.74
C ALA A 79 -9.61 0.59 -4.68
N LEU A 80 -8.37 0.94 -5.04
CA LEU A 80 -7.93 2.33 -5.18
C LEU A 80 -8.73 3.08 -6.25
N SER A 81 -8.99 2.46 -7.41
CA SER A 81 -9.82 3.07 -8.45
C SER A 81 -11.21 3.44 -7.92
N ASN A 82 -11.86 2.53 -7.20
CA ASN A 82 -13.18 2.75 -6.61
C ASN A 82 -13.16 3.84 -5.54
N GLN A 83 -12.12 3.89 -4.70
CA GLN A 83 -11.97 4.95 -3.73
C GLN A 83 -11.81 6.31 -4.41
N LYS A 84 -10.86 6.43 -5.35
CA LYS A 84 -10.62 7.67 -6.11
C LYS A 84 -11.84 8.11 -6.89
N TYR A 85 -12.60 7.17 -7.46
CA TYR A 85 -13.86 7.45 -8.13
C TYR A 85 -14.86 8.13 -7.19
N ARG A 86 -15.08 7.58 -5.99
CA ARG A 86 -15.97 8.19 -5.00
C ARG A 86 -15.50 9.59 -4.60
N ASP A 87 -14.21 9.74 -4.28
CA ASP A 87 -13.63 11.00 -3.82
C ASP A 87 -13.72 12.09 -4.90
N LEU A 88 -13.30 11.78 -6.13
CA LEU A 88 -13.34 12.73 -7.25
C LEU A 88 -14.76 13.06 -7.68
N ARG A 89 -15.69 12.10 -7.64
CA ARG A 89 -17.10 12.35 -7.96
C ARG A 89 -17.77 13.29 -6.96
N ASN A 90 -17.41 13.19 -5.68
CA ASN A 90 -17.86 14.13 -4.65
C ASN A 90 -17.36 15.56 -4.92
N MET A 91 -16.13 15.70 -5.45
CA MET A 91 -15.51 17.00 -5.71
C MET A 91 -15.94 17.63 -7.05
N TYR A 92 -16.02 16.83 -8.12
CA TYR A 92 -16.22 17.31 -9.49
C TYR A 92 -17.63 17.04 -10.04
N GLY A 93 -18.45 16.28 -9.33
CA GLY A 93 -19.83 15.95 -9.70
C GLY A 93 -19.98 14.61 -10.43
N PHE A 94 -21.23 14.13 -10.47
CA PHE A 94 -21.59 12.81 -10.99
C PHE A 94 -21.21 12.62 -12.47
N ASP A 95 -21.55 13.58 -13.33
CA ASP A 95 -21.40 13.46 -14.79
C ASP A 95 -19.97 13.71 -15.28
N ASN A 96 -19.13 14.33 -14.45
CA ASN A 96 -17.78 14.77 -14.83
C ASN A 96 -16.71 13.72 -14.55
N VAL A 97 -17.06 12.64 -13.85
CA VAL A 97 -16.13 11.61 -13.40
C VAL A 97 -16.63 10.23 -13.83
N GLY A 98 -15.77 9.47 -14.52
CA GLY A 98 -16.02 8.11 -14.95
C GLY A 98 -15.10 7.10 -14.27
N LEU A 99 -15.50 5.82 -14.33
CA LEU A 99 -14.74 4.69 -13.84
C LEU A 99 -14.70 3.62 -14.93
N VAL A 100 -13.50 3.19 -15.30
CA VAL A 100 -13.30 2.08 -16.25
C VAL A 100 -12.39 1.05 -15.61
N THR A 101 -12.96 -0.10 -15.31
CA THR A 101 -12.27 -1.29 -14.81
C THR A 101 -12.55 -2.44 -15.77
N GLY A 102 -11.90 -3.60 -15.60
CA GLY A 102 -12.15 -4.76 -16.47
C GLY A 102 -13.60 -5.27 -16.45
N ASP A 103 -14.37 -4.93 -15.42
CA ASP A 103 -15.73 -5.41 -15.17
C ASP A 103 -16.80 -4.30 -15.16
N ILE A 104 -16.42 -3.06 -14.84
CA ILE A 104 -17.34 -1.93 -14.73
C ILE A 104 -16.89 -0.80 -15.66
N VAL A 105 -17.81 -0.29 -16.47
CA VAL A 105 -17.59 0.89 -17.32
C VAL A 105 -18.70 1.91 -17.06
N GLU A 106 -18.35 3.03 -16.43
CA GLU A 106 -19.23 4.15 -16.13
C GLU A 106 -18.63 5.46 -16.68
N HIS A 107 -19.42 6.22 -17.44
CA HIS A 107 -19.02 7.52 -18.01
C HIS A 107 -17.61 7.54 -18.61
N SER A 108 -17.29 6.60 -19.52
CA SER A 108 -15.94 6.45 -20.11
C SER A 108 -15.44 7.66 -20.93
N ARG A 109 -16.33 8.63 -21.22
CA ARG A 109 -16.03 9.89 -21.90
C ARG A 109 -16.10 11.12 -20.98
N ALA A 110 -16.17 10.91 -19.67
CA ALA A 110 -16.17 11.99 -18.68
C ALA A 110 -14.88 12.84 -18.74
N SER A 111 -14.93 14.04 -18.13
CA SER A 111 -13.76 14.94 -18.07
C SER A 111 -12.57 14.32 -17.33
N VAL A 112 -12.86 13.50 -16.31
CA VAL A 112 -11.88 12.74 -15.55
C VAL A 112 -12.31 11.28 -15.58
N VAL A 113 -11.44 10.38 -16.03
CA VAL A 113 -11.72 8.95 -16.05
C VAL A 113 -10.71 8.24 -15.18
N ILE A 114 -11.20 7.56 -14.13
CA ILE A 114 -10.38 6.70 -13.29
C ILE A 114 -10.35 5.30 -13.90
N MET A 115 -9.18 4.68 -13.97
CA MET A 115 -9.03 3.30 -14.43
C MET A 115 -7.83 2.61 -13.78
N THR A 116 -7.71 1.29 -13.94
CA THR A 116 -6.45 0.62 -13.58
C THR A 116 -5.40 0.85 -14.66
N THR A 117 -4.13 0.73 -14.29
CA THR A 117 -3.02 0.87 -15.27
C THR A 117 -3.12 -0.15 -16.39
N GLU A 118 -3.59 -1.38 -16.10
CA GLU A 118 -3.82 -2.44 -17.10
C GLU A 118 -4.88 -2.03 -18.12
N VAL A 119 -5.99 -1.44 -17.66
CA VAL A 119 -7.06 -0.95 -18.55
C VAL A 119 -6.53 0.15 -19.46
N TYR A 120 -5.77 1.10 -18.91
CA TYR A 120 -5.15 2.16 -19.71
C TYR A 120 -4.17 1.60 -20.75
N ARG A 121 -3.31 0.66 -20.34
CA ARG A 121 -2.37 -0.04 -21.23
C ARG A 121 -3.11 -0.75 -22.36
N ASN A 122 -4.20 -1.45 -22.07
CA ASN A 122 -4.99 -2.15 -23.08
C ASN A 122 -5.59 -1.18 -24.10
N MET A 123 -6.12 -0.03 -23.66
CA MET A 123 -6.61 1.03 -24.56
C MET A 123 -5.51 1.53 -25.51
N LEU A 124 -4.29 1.71 -25.00
CA LEU A 124 -3.14 2.13 -25.81
C LEU A 124 -2.75 1.08 -26.86
N LEU A 125 -2.74 -0.20 -26.49
CA LEU A 125 -2.39 -1.29 -27.40
C LEU A 125 -3.44 -1.53 -28.48
N GLU A 126 -4.73 -1.36 -28.14
CA GLU A 126 -5.82 -1.45 -29.12
C GLU A 126 -5.72 -0.35 -30.19
N GLU A 127 -5.49 0.90 -29.77
CA GLU A 127 -5.27 2.02 -30.71
C GLU A 127 -3.98 1.90 -31.52
N GLY A 128 -2.91 1.42 -30.89
CA GLY A 128 -1.63 1.14 -31.54
C GLY A 128 -1.74 0.02 -32.58
N GLY A 129 -2.52 -1.02 -32.29
CA GLY A 129 -2.75 -2.16 -33.18
C GLY A 129 -3.47 -1.80 -34.47
N ASP A 130 -4.49 -0.92 -34.39
CA ASP A 130 -5.21 -0.41 -35.56
C ASP A 130 -4.32 0.46 -36.47
N SER A 131 -3.29 1.10 -35.90
CA SER A 131 -2.31 1.89 -36.65
C SER A 131 -1.34 1.01 -37.48
N PHE A 132 -1.13 -0.26 -37.09
CA PHE A 132 -0.32 -1.23 -37.83
C PHE A 132 -1.14 -2.06 -38.84
N ALA A 133 -2.44 -2.26 -38.59
CA ALA A 133 -3.35 -2.90 -39.52
C ALA A 133 -3.82 -1.91 -40.59
N GLY A 134 -2.95 -1.58 -41.55
CA GLY A 134 -3.08 -0.50 -42.55
C GLY A 134 -4.26 -0.54 -43.54
N ASN A 135 -5.48 -0.85 -43.10
CA ASN A 135 -6.69 -0.89 -43.92
C ASN A 135 -7.92 -0.19 -43.29
N ALA A 136 -7.81 0.47 -42.14
CA ALA A 136 -8.90 1.25 -41.56
C ALA A 136 -8.75 2.76 -41.86
N PRO A 137 -9.85 3.50 -42.13
CA PRO A 137 -9.80 4.96 -42.21
C PRO A 137 -9.29 5.54 -40.88
N PRO A 138 -8.61 6.71 -40.88
CA PRO A 138 -8.10 7.31 -39.65
C PRO A 138 -9.26 7.65 -38.72
N VAL A 139 -9.49 6.79 -37.73
CA VAL A 139 -10.39 7.08 -36.62
C VAL A 139 -9.63 8.03 -35.68
N PRO A 140 -10.23 9.13 -35.22
CA PRO A 140 -9.58 9.98 -34.22
C PRO A 140 -9.25 9.11 -32.99
N SER A 141 -7.98 9.09 -32.58
CA SER A 141 -7.56 8.42 -31.34
C SER A 141 -8.50 8.85 -30.20
N SER A 142 -8.95 7.88 -29.40
CA SER A 142 -9.80 8.17 -28.24
C SER A 142 -9.04 8.94 -27.15
N LEU A 143 -7.73 9.15 -27.33
CA LEU A 143 -6.85 9.92 -26.46
C LEU A 143 -6.46 11.29 -27.04
N ALA A 144 -6.98 11.68 -28.20
CA ALA A 144 -6.65 12.96 -28.85
C ALA A 144 -7.03 14.20 -28.01
N ASP A 145 -8.06 14.10 -27.18
CA ASP A 145 -8.54 15.13 -26.26
C ASP A 145 -8.04 14.92 -24.81
N VAL A 146 -7.19 13.92 -24.57
CA VAL A 146 -6.54 13.68 -23.28
C VAL A 146 -5.28 14.52 -23.19
N SER A 147 -5.16 15.31 -22.12
CA SER A 147 -4.02 16.20 -21.89
C SER A 147 -3.08 15.72 -20.79
N PHE A 148 -3.61 15.02 -19.79
CA PHE A 148 -2.85 14.49 -18.68
C PHE A 148 -3.18 13.03 -18.42
N VAL A 149 -2.16 12.26 -18.08
CA VAL A 149 -2.29 10.93 -17.47
C VAL A 149 -1.59 10.96 -16.13
N ILE A 150 -2.34 10.64 -15.08
CA ILE A 150 -1.83 10.54 -13.72
C ILE A 150 -1.52 9.07 -13.45
N PHE A 151 -0.28 8.77 -13.09
CA PHE A 151 0.14 7.47 -12.60
C PHE A 151 0.26 7.51 -11.09
N ASP A 152 -0.78 7.06 -10.39
CA ASP A 152 -0.74 6.90 -8.95
C ASP A 152 0.06 5.66 -8.56
N GLU A 153 0.76 5.75 -7.43
CA GLU A 153 1.68 4.73 -6.94
C GLU A 153 2.70 4.24 -7.99
N LEU A 154 3.35 5.19 -8.68
CA LEU A 154 4.35 4.91 -9.74
C LEU A 154 5.53 4.03 -9.28
N HIS A 155 5.76 3.89 -7.97
CA HIS A 155 6.75 2.96 -7.42
C HIS A 155 6.48 1.48 -7.78
N TYR A 156 5.26 1.13 -8.18
CA TYR A 156 4.92 -0.19 -8.75
C TYR A 156 5.69 -0.52 -10.02
N LEU A 157 6.29 0.46 -10.69
CA LEU A 157 7.20 0.24 -11.81
C LEU A 157 8.39 -0.67 -11.43
N SER A 158 8.78 -0.71 -10.14
CA SER A 158 9.85 -1.59 -9.66
C SER A 158 9.38 -3.02 -9.34
N ASP A 159 8.08 -3.30 -9.45
CA ASP A 159 7.52 -4.63 -9.25
C ASP A 159 7.86 -5.53 -10.46
N ILE A 160 8.33 -6.75 -10.21
CA ILE A 160 8.82 -7.64 -11.28
C ILE A 160 7.67 -8.16 -12.15
N GLU A 161 6.50 -8.38 -11.57
CA GLU A 161 5.36 -8.99 -12.26
C GLU A 161 4.48 -7.92 -12.90
N ARG A 162 4.25 -6.82 -12.18
CA ARG A 162 3.33 -5.76 -12.59
C ARG A 162 4.03 -4.60 -13.29
N GLY A 163 5.32 -4.37 -13.01
CA GLY A 163 6.12 -3.28 -13.60
C GLY A 163 6.03 -3.17 -15.13
N PRO A 164 6.06 -4.28 -15.90
CA PRO A 164 5.93 -4.22 -17.36
C PRO A 164 4.67 -3.49 -17.86
N VAL A 165 3.57 -3.54 -17.10
CA VAL A 165 2.33 -2.83 -17.46
C VAL A 165 2.53 -1.31 -17.42
N TRP A 166 3.26 -0.81 -16.42
CA TRP A 166 3.59 0.62 -16.32
C TRP A 166 4.58 1.02 -17.41
N GLU A 167 5.57 0.15 -17.68
CA GLU A 167 6.54 0.40 -18.76
C GLU A 167 5.84 0.60 -20.10
N GLU A 168 4.99 -0.37 -20.48
CA GLU A 168 4.21 -0.31 -21.71
C GLU A 168 3.27 0.90 -21.74
N ALA A 169 2.59 1.20 -20.63
CA ALA A 169 1.69 2.36 -20.55
C ALA A 169 2.42 3.70 -20.75
N ILE A 170 3.62 3.86 -20.18
CA ILE A 170 4.42 5.08 -20.33
C ILE A 170 4.98 5.20 -21.74
N ILE A 171 5.54 4.11 -22.29
CA ILE A 171 6.12 4.08 -23.64
C ILE A 171 5.06 4.36 -24.71
N CYS A 172 3.88 3.74 -24.58
CA CYS A 172 2.83 3.86 -25.59
C CYS A 172 1.96 5.12 -25.43
N SER A 173 2.10 5.86 -24.32
CA SER A 173 1.36 7.12 -24.11
C SER A 173 1.64 8.12 -25.25
N PRO A 174 0.63 8.78 -25.84
CA PRO A 174 0.86 9.75 -26.91
C PRO A 174 1.78 10.90 -26.49
N GLU A 175 2.58 11.41 -27.42
CA GLU A 175 3.59 12.46 -27.14
C GLU A 175 2.97 13.77 -26.58
N HIS A 176 1.73 14.10 -26.99
CA HIS A 176 1.06 15.32 -26.54
C HIS A 176 0.62 15.28 -25.07
N VAL A 177 0.49 14.08 -24.49
CA VAL A 177 0.05 13.88 -23.11
C VAL A 177 1.16 14.27 -22.13
N GLN A 178 0.84 15.02 -21.08
CA GLN A 178 1.72 15.27 -19.95
C GLN A 178 1.53 14.19 -18.88
N LEU A 179 2.63 13.64 -18.37
CA LEU A 179 2.61 12.60 -17.34
C LEU A 179 2.70 13.23 -15.94
N VAL A 180 1.87 12.74 -15.02
CA VAL A 180 1.90 13.09 -13.60
C VAL A 180 2.17 11.82 -12.80
N GLY A 181 3.42 11.55 -12.47
CA GLY A 181 3.82 10.40 -11.65
C GLY A 181 3.75 10.73 -10.17
N LEU A 182 2.91 10.02 -9.41
CA LEU A 182 2.87 10.14 -7.95
C LEU A 182 3.47 8.87 -7.34
N SER A 183 4.54 9.02 -6.57
CA SER A 183 5.28 7.88 -6.03
C SER A 183 5.55 8.04 -4.54
N ALA A 184 5.60 6.92 -3.82
CA ALA A 184 6.25 6.86 -2.52
C ALA A 184 7.76 7.18 -2.66
N THR A 185 8.45 7.41 -1.55
CA THR A 185 9.90 7.62 -1.57
C THR A 185 10.61 6.36 -2.09
N VAL A 186 11.32 6.50 -3.21
CA VAL A 186 12.10 5.44 -3.84
C VAL A 186 13.56 5.87 -3.97
N SER A 187 14.51 4.98 -3.68
CA SER A 187 15.94 5.31 -3.65
C SER A 187 16.54 5.57 -5.04
N ASN A 188 15.87 5.12 -6.10
CA ASN A 188 16.28 5.24 -7.50
C ASN A 188 15.38 6.22 -8.29
N ALA A 189 14.80 7.23 -7.63
CA ALA A 189 13.88 8.17 -8.26
C ALA A 189 14.48 8.89 -9.48
N GLU A 190 15.77 9.26 -9.41
CA GLU A 190 16.49 9.90 -10.52
C GLU A 190 16.63 8.98 -11.74
N GLU A 191 16.92 7.70 -11.52
CA GLU A 191 17.04 6.70 -12.58
C GLU A 191 15.69 6.50 -13.28
N LEU A 192 14.60 6.38 -12.50
CA LEU A 192 13.26 6.24 -13.03
C LEU A 192 12.85 7.48 -13.85
N ALA A 193 13.07 8.68 -13.33
CA ALA A 193 12.76 9.92 -14.05
C ALA A 193 13.61 10.07 -15.33
N SER A 194 14.89 9.68 -15.28
CA SER A 194 15.77 9.67 -16.45
C SER A 194 15.28 8.69 -17.52
N TRP A 195 14.84 7.50 -17.11
CA TRP A 195 14.30 6.50 -18.04
C TRP A 195 12.99 6.97 -18.67
N ILE A 196 12.04 7.50 -17.88
CA ILE A 196 10.78 8.07 -18.40
C ILE A 196 11.08 9.19 -19.41
N SER A 197 12.01 10.08 -19.08
CA SER A 197 12.42 11.17 -19.98
C SER A 197 13.03 10.69 -21.29
N HIS A 198 13.66 9.51 -21.27
CA HIS A 198 14.28 8.91 -22.45
C HIS A 198 13.26 8.23 -23.38
N VAL A 199 12.25 7.57 -22.81
CA VAL A 199 11.26 6.79 -23.59
C VAL A 199 10.02 7.58 -23.99
N HIS A 200 9.74 8.71 -23.32
CA HIS A 200 8.60 9.57 -23.60
C HIS A 200 9.06 11.03 -23.76
N ARG A 201 8.66 11.92 -22.84
CA ARG A 201 9.03 13.34 -22.83
C ARG A 201 9.75 13.72 -21.53
N PRO A 202 10.50 14.85 -21.51
CA PRO A 202 11.16 15.31 -20.29
C PRO A 202 10.20 15.38 -19.09
N ILE A 203 10.62 14.78 -17.98
CA ILE A 203 9.90 14.76 -16.72
C ILE A 203 10.72 15.43 -15.62
N ALA A 204 10.13 16.40 -14.94
CA ALA A 204 10.75 17.04 -13.78
C ALA A 204 10.57 16.15 -12.55
N LEU A 205 11.66 15.77 -11.90
CA LEU A 205 11.63 15.03 -10.64
C LEU A 205 11.56 16.02 -9.46
N VAL A 206 10.54 15.88 -8.62
CA VAL A 206 10.38 16.61 -7.36
C VAL A 206 10.43 15.62 -6.21
N VAL A 207 11.41 15.77 -5.33
CA VAL A 207 11.62 14.86 -4.19
C VAL A 207 11.30 15.58 -2.89
N HIS A 208 10.55 14.91 -2.02
CA HIS A 208 10.31 15.36 -0.65
C HIS A 208 10.50 14.19 0.30
N GLU A 209 11.49 14.25 1.19
CA GLU A 209 11.83 13.12 2.07
C GLU A 209 11.13 13.17 3.43
N GLN A 210 10.65 14.36 3.83
CA GLN A 210 10.08 14.57 5.15
C GLN A 210 8.67 13.97 5.23
N ARG A 211 8.38 13.27 6.34
CA ARG A 211 7.03 12.81 6.63
C ARG A 211 6.26 13.91 7.35
N ALA A 212 5.02 14.15 6.95
CA ALA A 212 4.12 15.09 7.64
C ALA A 212 3.84 14.65 9.08
N VAL A 213 3.75 13.34 9.31
CA VAL A 213 3.63 12.72 10.63
C VAL A 213 4.85 11.81 10.83
N PRO A 214 5.77 12.13 11.75
CA PRO A 214 6.91 11.29 12.03
C PRO A 214 6.48 9.97 12.65
N LEU A 215 7.29 8.92 12.47
CA LEU A 215 7.02 7.59 13.00
C LEU A 215 8.01 7.25 14.11
N GLU A 216 7.49 6.72 15.20
CA GLU A 216 8.27 6.06 16.25
C GLU A 216 8.17 4.55 16.08
N HIS A 217 9.26 3.84 16.33
CA HIS A 217 9.27 2.37 16.29
C HIS A 217 9.38 1.82 17.70
N TYR A 218 8.43 0.96 18.06
CA TYR A 218 8.37 0.28 19.34
C TYR A 218 8.63 -1.22 19.16
N TYR A 219 9.23 -1.84 20.18
CA TYR A 219 9.36 -3.28 20.29
C TYR A 219 8.51 -3.76 21.46
N PHE A 220 7.60 -4.71 21.21
CA PHE A 220 6.80 -5.30 22.28
C PHE A 220 7.57 -6.46 22.92
N LEU A 221 7.94 -6.31 24.20
CA LEU A 221 8.70 -7.31 24.94
C LEU A 221 8.29 -7.34 26.41
N ASP A 222 8.10 -8.56 26.93
CA ASP A 222 7.77 -8.83 28.33
C ASP A 222 6.56 -8.02 28.82
N GLY A 223 5.53 -7.91 27.96
CA GLY A 223 4.28 -7.21 28.25
C GLY A 223 4.38 -5.68 28.18
N LYS A 224 5.44 -5.12 27.57
CA LYS A 224 5.66 -3.67 27.49
C LYS A 224 6.13 -3.23 26.11
N LEU A 225 5.80 -1.99 25.75
CA LEU A 225 6.35 -1.31 24.59
C LEU A 225 7.68 -0.64 24.95
N HIS A 226 8.70 -0.88 24.15
CA HIS A 226 10.01 -0.27 24.30
C HIS A 226 10.35 0.54 23.06
N LEU A 227 10.64 1.84 23.23
CA LEU A 227 10.97 2.72 22.12
C LEU A 227 12.35 2.37 21.56
N VAL A 228 12.40 1.97 20.29
CA VAL A 228 13.64 1.55 19.60
C VAL A 228 14.16 2.66 18.69
N GLN A 229 13.25 3.43 18.09
CA GLN A 229 13.56 4.56 17.23
C GLN A 229 12.59 5.70 17.49
N ASP A 230 13.12 6.89 17.75
CA ASP A 230 12.31 8.10 17.97
C ASP A 230 11.81 8.73 16.66
N ALA A 231 10.98 9.77 16.79
CA ALA A 231 10.38 10.52 15.69
C ALA A 231 11.43 11.20 14.77
N GLU A 232 12.61 11.51 15.32
CA GLU A 232 13.75 12.07 14.60
C GLU A 232 14.61 10.99 13.88
N GLY A 233 14.31 9.72 14.10
CA GLY A 233 15.02 8.59 13.50
C GLY A 233 16.25 8.12 14.27
N ASN A 234 16.49 8.65 15.47
CA ASN A 234 17.58 8.18 16.33
C ASN A 234 17.21 6.86 17.00
N ARG A 235 18.21 5.98 17.15
CA ARG A 235 18.02 4.71 17.87
C ARG A 235 18.16 4.95 19.37
N VAL A 236 17.12 4.63 20.12
CA VAL A 236 17.04 4.84 21.57
C VAL A 236 17.50 3.60 22.34
N GLU A 237 16.92 2.44 22.06
CA GLU A 237 17.26 1.19 22.73
C GLU A 237 17.76 0.09 21.79
N ARG A 238 18.54 -0.85 22.33
CA ARG A 238 18.99 -2.06 21.62
C ARG A 238 18.57 -3.29 22.41
N PHE A 239 17.91 -4.22 21.73
CA PHE A 239 17.53 -5.54 22.26
C PHE A 239 18.40 -6.65 21.66
N PRO A 240 19.70 -6.74 22.01
CA PRO A 240 20.55 -7.80 21.49
C PRO A 240 20.07 -9.17 22.00
N ASN A 241 20.02 -10.15 21.10
CA ASN A 241 19.67 -11.56 21.30
C ASN A 241 18.20 -11.85 21.65
N VAL A 242 17.28 -10.96 21.31
CA VAL A 242 15.84 -11.14 21.58
C VAL A 242 15.09 -11.82 20.41
N GLY A 243 15.73 -11.96 19.25
CA GLY A 243 15.06 -12.41 18.02
C GLY A 243 14.31 -11.26 17.36
N GLY A 244 14.27 -11.21 16.02
CA GLY A 244 13.79 -10.02 15.29
C GLY A 244 14.82 -8.91 15.15
N GLU A 245 16.08 -9.12 15.57
CA GLU A 245 17.18 -8.29 15.10
C GLU A 245 17.15 -8.28 13.58
N ALA A 246 16.91 -7.10 12.98
CA ALA A 246 17.06 -6.92 11.56
C ALA A 246 18.47 -7.40 11.19
N ARG A 247 18.59 -8.62 10.66
CA ARG A 247 19.83 -9.13 10.08
C ARG A 247 20.10 -8.29 8.85
N MET A 248 20.72 -7.14 9.06
CA MET A 248 21.21 -6.28 8.00
C MET A 248 22.40 -7.00 7.38
N GLY A 249 22.13 -7.85 6.38
CA GLY A 249 23.14 -8.76 5.86
C GLY A 249 22.65 -9.83 4.88
N ARG A 250 21.75 -9.48 3.96
CA ARG A 250 21.65 -9.94 2.55
C ARG A 250 20.35 -9.39 1.98
N ARG A 251 20.45 -8.68 0.85
CA ARG A 251 19.31 -8.30 0.00
C ARG A 251 18.44 -9.55 -0.21
N ARG A 252 17.32 -9.64 0.51
CA ARG A 252 16.19 -10.47 0.12
C ARG A 252 15.19 -9.49 -0.46
N TYR A 253 15.00 -9.58 -1.77
CA TYR A 253 13.81 -9.06 -2.40
C TYR A 253 12.64 -9.75 -1.71
N TYR A 254 11.81 -8.99 -1.00
CA TYR A 254 10.47 -9.46 -0.66
C TYR A 254 9.68 -9.37 -1.96
N THR A 255 9.59 -10.48 -2.68
CA THR A 255 8.66 -10.64 -3.80
C THR A 255 7.26 -10.73 -3.23
N PHE A 256 6.38 -9.82 -3.66
CA PHE A 256 4.95 -9.91 -3.42
C PHE A 256 4.43 -11.10 -4.23
N GLY A 257 4.16 -12.22 -3.56
CA GLY A 257 3.44 -13.34 -4.17
C GLY A 257 1.95 -13.19 -3.88
N GLU A 258 1.13 -13.30 -4.92
CA GLU A 258 -0.29 -13.56 -4.75
C GLU A 258 -0.50 -14.93 -4.06
N ASP A 259 -1.58 -15.02 -3.30
CA ASP A 259 -1.98 -16.22 -2.54
C ASP A 259 -1.98 -17.47 -3.46
N GLU A 260 -0.97 -18.33 -3.35
CA GLU A 260 -1.04 -19.70 -3.87
C GLU A 260 -1.92 -20.52 -2.93
N ASP A 261 -2.93 -21.17 -3.52
CA ASP A 261 -3.82 -22.11 -2.85
C ASP A 261 -3.02 -23.22 -2.16
N ASP A 262 -3.20 -23.35 -0.83
CA ASP A 262 -2.61 -24.44 -0.03
C ASP A 262 -3.30 -25.77 -0.42
N GLU A 263 -2.78 -26.46 -1.45
CA GLU A 263 -2.92 -27.90 -1.59
C GLU A 263 -1.86 -28.61 -0.71
N GLU A 264 -2.34 -29.56 0.09
CA GLU A 264 -1.57 -30.39 1.00
C GLU A 264 -0.40 -31.12 0.32
N GLU A 265 0.83 -30.98 0.83
CA GLU A 265 1.86 -32.01 0.61
C GLU A 265 2.60 -32.38 1.91
N ASP A 266 2.32 -33.61 2.34
CA ASP A 266 3.00 -34.35 3.40
C ASP A 266 4.46 -34.66 3.05
N GLY A 267 5.32 -34.38 4.02
CA GLY A 267 6.65 -34.95 4.31
C GLY A 267 7.44 -35.70 3.23
N PHE A 268 8.60 -35.13 2.86
CA PHE A 268 9.79 -35.92 2.52
C PHE A 268 11.07 -35.27 3.07
N LEU A 269 11.77 -36.01 3.94
CA LEU A 269 13.14 -35.77 4.37
C LEU A 269 14.09 -36.10 3.21
N ASP A 270 14.90 -35.14 2.73
CA ASP A 270 16.05 -35.43 1.87
C ASP A 270 17.38 -35.25 2.63
N GLU A 271 17.97 -36.39 3.00
CA GLU A 271 19.38 -36.53 3.34
C GLU A 271 20.23 -36.36 2.08
N ARG A 272 21.02 -35.27 1.97
CA ARG A 272 22.36 -35.32 1.33
C ARG A 272 23.14 -34.02 1.50
N GLY A 273 24.15 -34.06 2.37
CA GLY A 273 25.14 -32.98 2.56
C GLY A 273 26.54 -33.52 2.79
N LYS A 274 27.23 -33.85 1.69
CA LYS A 274 28.61 -34.34 1.52
C LYS A 274 29.65 -33.85 2.56
N ARG A 275 30.29 -34.82 3.22
CA ARG A 275 31.62 -34.70 3.85
C ARG A 275 32.71 -34.53 2.78
N LYS A 276 33.55 -33.49 2.93
CA LYS A 276 34.92 -33.46 2.39
C LYS A 276 35.86 -33.73 3.56
N SER A 277 36.54 -34.88 3.55
CA SER A 277 37.67 -35.16 4.45
C SER A 277 38.92 -35.46 3.61
N SER A 278 39.86 -34.53 3.64
CA SER A 278 41.26 -34.76 3.24
C SER A 278 41.95 -35.59 4.32
N GLY A 279 42.57 -36.70 3.93
CA GLY A 279 43.29 -37.57 4.85
C GLY A 279 44.64 -37.00 5.30
N ARG A 280 45.02 -37.35 6.53
CA ARG A 280 46.42 -37.59 6.89
C ARG A 280 46.49 -38.56 8.09
N GLN A 281 47.22 -39.66 7.88
CA GLN A 281 47.56 -40.69 8.86
C GLN A 281 48.40 -40.15 10.02
N GLY A 282 48.23 -40.74 11.21
CA GLY A 282 49.15 -40.57 12.34
C GLY A 282 48.70 -41.26 13.63
N THR A 283 49.07 -42.54 13.76
CA THR A 283 49.51 -43.26 14.98
C THR A 283 48.75 -43.15 16.31
N MET A 284 48.36 -44.32 16.83
CA MET A 284 47.86 -44.55 18.18
C MET A 284 48.95 -44.36 19.26
N ALA A 285 48.57 -43.74 20.38
CA ALA A 285 49.18 -43.93 21.69
C ALA A 285 48.11 -43.71 22.78
N ALA A 286 48.08 -44.64 23.75
CA ALA A 286 47.16 -44.69 24.87
C ALA A 286 47.48 -43.64 25.95
N GLY A 287 46.45 -43.22 26.70
CA GLY A 287 46.57 -42.38 27.89
C GLY A 287 45.22 -42.14 28.55
N ASP A 288 45.19 -42.41 29.86
CA ASP A 288 44.07 -42.53 30.78
C ASP A 288 43.18 -41.29 31.02
N GLU A 289 42.02 -41.59 31.63
CA GLU A 289 41.23 -40.74 32.55
C GLU A 289 40.56 -39.47 32.01
N GLN A 290 39.24 -39.55 31.78
CA GLN A 290 38.25 -38.70 32.47
C GLN A 290 36.82 -39.13 32.10
N THR A 291 36.18 -39.87 33.01
CA THR A 291 34.74 -40.11 33.02
C THR A 291 34.00 -38.84 33.47
N SER A 292 33.89 -37.85 32.59
CA SER A 292 32.82 -36.84 32.69
C SER A 292 31.62 -37.39 31.92
N THR A 293 30.59 -37.81 32.66
CA THR A 293 29.34 -38.36 32.14
C THR A 293 28.77 -37.49 31.00
N GLU A 294 28.43 -38.12 29.87
CA GLU A 294 27.70 -37.48 28.75
C GLU A 294 26.42 -36.76 29.24
N ALA A 295 25.86 -37.21 30.36
CA ALA A 295 24.75 -36.56 31.06
C ALA A 295 25.07 -35.12 31.53
N ALA A 296 26.29 -34.85 32.02
CA ALA A 296 26.69 -33.51 32.49
C ALA A 296 26.95 -32.54 31.32
N VAL A 297 27.34 -33.07 30.16
CA VAL A 297 27.49 -32.29 28.92
C VAL A 297 26.12 -31.98 28.30
N GLN A 298 25.19 -32.94 28.35
CA GLN A 298 23.81 -32.74 27.91
C GLN A 298 23.04 -31.76 28.83
N GLU A 299 23.24 -31.80 30.15
CA GLU A 299 22.64 -30.83 31.07
C GLU A 299 23.16 -29.40 30.86
N LYS A 300 24.47 -29.24 30.63
CA LYS A 300 25.06 -27.92 30.30
C LYS A 300 24.65 -27.41 28.91
N GLN A 301 24.34 -28.29 27.96
CA GLN A 301 23.81 -27.92 26.65
C GLN A 301 22.30 -27.58 26.72
N LYS A 302 21.52 -28.25 27.58
CA LYS A 302 20.11 -27.93 27.82
C LYS A 302 19.95 -26.60 28.58
N ALA A 303 20.85 -26.31 29.52
CA ALA A 303 20.90 -25.05 30.28
C ALA A 303 21.37 -23.82 29.47
N ARG A 304 21.89 -24.02 28.25
CA ARG A 304 22.36 -22.95 27.34
C ARG A 304 21.37 -22.55 26.26
N ARG A 305 20.23 -23.24 26.13
CA ARG A 305 19.13 -22.76 25.29
C ARG A 305 18.39 -21.68 26.07
N ALA A 306 18.44 -20.44 25.56
CA ALA A 306 17.56 -19.39 26.06
C ALA A 306 16.11 -19.91 26.06
N PRO A 307 15.31 -19.59 27.09
CA PRO A 307 13.93 -20.03 27.14
C PRO A 307 13.22 -19.61 25.86
N GLU A 308 12.52 -20.55 25.23
CA GLU A 308 11.73 -20.30 24.02
C GLU A 308 10.62 -19.33 24.41
N ARG A 309 10.75 -18.07 23.97
CA ARG A 309 9.80 -17.02 24.32
C ARG A 309 8.51 -17.29 23.54
N LYS A 310 7.40 -17.44 24.26
CA LYS A 310 6.08 -17.56 23.64
C LYS A 310 5.74 -16.24 22.95
N ALA A 311 5.18 -16.31 21.74
CA ALA A 311 4.68 -15.12 21.07
C ALA A 311 3.60 -14.45 21.95
N PRO A 312 3.60 -13.12 22.04
CA PRO A 312 2.59 -12.39 22.80
C PRO A 312 1.19 -12.63 22.22
N GLU A 313 0.18 -12.66 23.07
CA GLU A 313 -1.21 -12.81 22.63
C GLU A 313 -1.69 -11.46 22.06
N PRO A 314 -2.41 -11.43 20.91
CA PRO A 314 -2.81 -10.19 20.29
C PRO A 314 -3.59 -9.23 21.20
N GLY A 315 -4.51 -9.73 22.02
CA GLY A 315 -5.27 -8.95 23.00
C GLY A 315 -4.40 -8.28 24.06
N GLU A 316 -3.29 -8.92 24.49
CA GLU A 316 -2.29 -8.30 25.38
C GLU A 316 -1.65 -7.07 24.72
N ILE A 317 -1.23 -7.19 23.46
CA ILE A 317 -0.62 -6.08 22.71
C ILE A 317 -1.63 -4.93 22.57
N LEU A 318 -2.86 -5.24 22.14
CA LEU A 318 -3.92 -4.24 22.01
C LEU A 318 -4.24 -3.54 23.34
N THR A 319 -4.17 -4.27 24.45
CA THR A 319 -4.38 -3.70 25.79
C THR A 319 -3.31 -2.67 26.13
N VAL A 320 -2.04 -2.98 25.87
CA VAL A 320 -0.93 -2.04 26.10
C VAL A 320 -1.01 -0.84 25.15
N LEU A 321 -1.38 -1.04 23.89
CA LEU A 321 -1.61 0.06 22.95
C LEU A 321 -2.76 0.97 23.40
N ARG A 322 -3.85 0.41 23.94
CA ARG A 322 -4.95 1.20 24.51
C ARG A 322 -4.48 2.07 25.67
N GLU A 323 -3.69 1.50 26.58
CA GLU A 323 -3.15 2.22 27.74
C GLU A 323 -2.19 3.35 27.34
N ALA A 324 -1.50 3.19 26.21
CA ALA A 324 -0.61 4.19 25.62
C ALA A 324 -1.32 5.19 24.67
N ASP A 325 -2.66 5.13 24.53
CA ASP A 325 -3.45 5.94 23.58
C ASP A 325 -3.04 5.75 22.10
N LEU A 326 -2.58 4.54 21.75
CA LEU A 326 -2.04 4.18 20.43
C LEU A 326 -3.04 3.41 19.53
N LEU A 327 -4.30 3.29 19.96
CA LEU A 327 -5.40 2.74 19.14
C LEU A 327 -6.13 3.87 18.38
N PRO A 328 -6.69 3.61 17.18
CA PRO A 328 -6.84 2.31 16.54
C PRO A 328 -5.59 1.82 15.80
N CYS A 329 -5.44 0.51 15.61
CA CYS A 329 -4.28 -0.08 14.93
C CYS A 329 -4.64 -1.00 13.76
N LEU A 330 -3.68 -1.15 12.83
CA LEU A 330 -3.65 -2.23 11.85
C LEU A 330 -2.66 -3.29 12.33
N TYR A 331 -3.10 -4.55 12.38
CA TYR A 331 -2.27 -5.67 12.83
C TYR A 331 -2.00 -6.59 11.65
N PHE A 332 -0.79 -6.58 11.12
CA PHE A 332 -0.43 -7.39 9.95
C PHE A 332 0.05 -8.79 10.35
N LEU A 333 -0.54 -9.80 9.73
CA LEU A 333 -0.22 -11.21 9.94
C LEU A 333 -0.15 -11.96 8.61
N PRO A 334 0.76 -12.94 8.48
CA PRO A 334 0.87 -13.74 7.27
C PRO A 334 -0.28 -14.76 7.20
N GLY A 335 -1.05 -14.71 6.12
CA GLY A 335 -2.07 -15.70 5.79
C GLY A 335 -3.46 -15.42 6.39
N ARG A 336 -4.49 -15.79 5.61
CA ARG A 336 -5.90 -15.51 5.91
C ARG A 336 -6.37 -16.16 7.21
N ARG A 337 -6.05 -17.45 7.41
CA ARG A 337 -6.42 -18.20 8.62
C ARG A 337 -5.80 -17.60 9.89
N VAL A 338 -4.53 -17.20 9.84
CA VAL A 338 -3.82 -16.63 10.99
C VAL A 338 -4.42 -15.29 11.40
N VAL A 339 -4.80 -14.47 10.42
CA VAL A 339 -5.50 -13.20 10.63
C VAL A 339 -6.84 -13.41 11.35
N GLU A 340 -7.65 -14.37 10.90
CA GLU A 340 -8.94 -14.69 11.54
C GLU A 340 -8.76 -15.23 12.97
N GLU A 341 -7.83 -16.17 13.18
CA GLU A 341 -7.54 -16.76 14.48
C GLU A 341 -7.03 -15.73 15.50
N ALA A 342 -6.16 -14.82 15.07
CA ALA A 342 -5.65 -13.75 15.93
C ALA A 342 -6.75 -12.77 16.34
N ALA A 343 -7.64 -12.41 15.40
CA ALA A 343 -8.78 -11.55 15.69
C ALA A 343 -9.73 -12.21 16.70
N MET A 344 -10.00 -13.50 16.55
CA MET A 344 -10.83 -14.28 17.47
C MET A 344 -10.20 -14.41 18.86
N SER A 345 -8.88 -14.63 18.93
CA SER A 345 -8.17 -14.67 20.21
C SER A 345 -8.26 -13.32 20.94
N ALA A 346 -8.05 -12.21 20.22
CA ALA A 346 -8.17 -10.86 20.77
C ALA A 346 -9.60 -10.54 21.26
N ALA A 347 -10.62 -11.21 20.72
CA ALA A 347 -12.00 -11.03 21.14
C ALA A 347 -12.25 -11.41 22.61
N LEU A 348 -11.33 -12.12 23.27
CA LEU A 348 -11.40 -12.35 24.72
C LEU A 348 -11.30 -11.05 25.53
N HIS A 349 -10.78 -9.98 24.93
CA HIS A 349 -10.67 -8.64 25.51
C HIS A 349 -11.82 -7.74 25.02
N LEU A 350 -12.21 -6.77 25.85
CA LEU A 350 -13.24 -5.78 25.52
C LEU A 350 -12.59 -4.42 25.28
N PHE A 351 -12.78 -3.87 24.09
CA PHE A 351 -12.23 -2.57 23.67
C PHE A 351 -13.29 -1.51 23.36
N THR A 352 -14.57 -1.87 23.51
CA THR A 352 -15.73 -1.00 23.31
C THR A 352 -16.59 -0.89 24.57
N THR A 353 -17.22 0.26 24.73
CA THR A 353 -18.25 0.50 25.75
C THR A 353 -19.59 -0.14 25.36
N PRO A 354 -20.51 -0.38 26.31
CA PRO A 354 -21.85 -0.88 26.01
C PRO A 354 -22.63 0.00 25.01
N GLU A 355 -22.43 1.31 25.08
CA GLU A 355 -23.03 2.30 24.18
C GLU A 355 -22.48 2.14 22.76
N GLU A 356 -21.16 2.04 22.60
CA GLU A 356 -20.51 1.77 21.31
C GLU A 356 -20.93 0.42 20.73
N GLN A 357 -21.02 -0.62 21.57
CA GLN A 357 -21.51 -1.94 21.14
C GLN A 357 -22.90 -1.87 20.54
N THR A 358 -23.79 -1.08 21.15
CA THR A 358 -25.17 -0.93 20.67
C THR A 358 -25.18 -0.22 19.32
N LEU A 359 -24.46 0.90 19.22
CA LEU A 359 -24.34 1.66 17.97
C LEU A 359 -23.78 0.80 16.82
N ILE A 360 -22.70 0.06 17.08
CA ILE A 360 -22.08 -0.80 16.07
C ILE A 360 -23.03 -1.91 15.65
N LYS A 361 -23.75 -2.54 16.60
CA LYS A 361 -24.72 -3.59 16.28
C LYS A 361 -25.87 -3.08 15.41
N GLU A 362 -26.39 -1.89 15.67
CA GLU A 362 -27.44 -1.27 14.87
C GLU A 362 -26.95 -1.01 13.44
N GLU A 363 -25.76 -0.43 13.29
CA GLU A 363 -25.17 -0.18 11.97
C GLU A 363 -24.90 -1.48 11.20
N VAL A 364 -24.28 -2.47 11.84
CA VAL A 364 -24.02 -3.78 11.25
C VAL A 364 -25.33 -4.45 10.85
N GLY A 365 -26.38 -4.33 11.66
CA GLY A 365 -27.72 -4.86 11.33
C GLY A 365 -28.24 -4.34 9.99
N VAL A 366 -28.15 -3.03 9.74
CA VAL A 366 -28.54 -2.40 8.47
C VAL A 366 -27.73 -2.95 7.30
N TRP A 367 -26.42 -3.14 7.49
CA TRP A 367 -25.55 -3.73 6.46
C TRP A 367 -25.91 -5.19 6.14
N LEU A 368 -26.16 -6.00 7.16
CA LEU A 368 -26.54 -7.41 6.98
C LEU A 368 -27.90 -7.56 6.27
N GLU A 369 -28.82 -6.62 6.47
CA GLU A 369 -30.09 -6.59 5.75
C GLU A 369 -29.92 -6.33 4.24
N GLN A 370 -28.84 -5.69 3.82
CA GLN A 370 -28.52 -5.44 2.42
C GLN A 370 -27.76 -6.60 1.76
N LEU A 371 -27.13 -7.48 2.54
CA LEU A 371 -26.45 -8.66 2.00
C LEU A 371 -27.45 -9.64 1.37
N PRO A 372 -27.09 -10.28 0.23
CA PRO A 372 -27.87 -11.37 -0.36
C PRO A 372 -28.19 -12.44 0.69
N LYS A 373 -29.42 -12.97 0.67
CA LYS A 373 -29.86 -13.95 1.69
C LYS A 373 -28.97 -15.20 1.76
N GLU A 374 -28.38 -15.56 0.62
CA GLU A 374 -27.48 -16.70 0.46
C GLU A 374 -26.16 -16.49 1.22
N ASP A 375 -25.67 -15.24 1.26
CA ASP A 375 -24.39 -14.90 1.88
C ASP A 375 -24.48 -14.75 3.41
N ARG A 376 -25.66 -14.48 3.96
CA ARG A 376 -25.86 -14.17 5.39
C ARG A 376 -25.45 -15.30 6.33
N ASN A 377 -25.44 -16.54 5.85
CA ASN A 377 -25.11 -17.73 6.64
C ASN A 377 -23.65 -18.18 6.46
N LEU A 378 -22.80 -17.38 5.83
CA LEU A 378 -21.38 -17.72 5.65
C LEU A 378 -20.60 -17.56 6.96
N GLN A 379 -19.61 -18.42 7.17
CA GLN A 379 -18.77 -18.41 8.37
C GLN A 379 -18.11 -17.05 8.63
N GLN A 380 -17.59 -16.40 7.58
CA GLN A 380 -17.00 -15.06 7.68
C GLN A 380 -17.99 -13.99 8.19
N VAL A 381 -19.29 -14.13 7.88
CA VAL A 381 -20.32 -13.20 8.37
C VAL A 381 -20.52 -13.41 9.86
N TYR A 382 -20.67 -14.66 10.30
CA TYR A 382 -20.77 -14.98 11.72
C TYR A 382 -19.55 -14.47 12.49
N ALA A 383 -18.36 -14.77 12.00
CA ALA A 383 -17.10 -14.34 12.57
C ALA A 383 -17.03 -12.80 12.75
N LEU A 384 -17.31 -12.03 11.70
CA LEU A 384 -17.32 -10.56 11.81
C LEU A 384 -18.43 -10.05 12.74
N THR A 385 -19.62 -10.65 12.73
CA THR A 385 -20.70 -10.19 13.62
C THR A 385 -20.41 -10.39 15.11
N GLU A 386 -19.54 -11.35 15.46
CA GLU A 386 -19.02 -11.51 16.82
C GLU A 386 -17.93 -10.50 17.18
N LEU A 387 -17.09 -10.12 16.21
CA LEU A 387 -15.94 -9.25 16.41
C LEU A 387 -16.30 -7.75 16.37
N LEU A 388 -17.12 -7.34 15.41
CA LEU A 388 -17.40 -5.93 15.13
C LEU A 388 -17.93 -5.17 16.36
N PRO A 389 -18.89 -5.70 17.15
CA PRO A 389 -19.34 -5.01 18.37
C PRO A 389 -18.22 -4.80 19.39
N ARG A 390 -17.21 -5.68 19.42
CA ARG A 390 -16.03 -5.55 20.30
C ARG A 390 -15.01 -4.54 19.78
N GLY A 391 -15.28 -3.90 18.64
CA GLY A 391 -14.36 -2.99 17.96
C GLY A 391 -13.22 -3.72 17.25
N LEU A 392 -13.39 -5.00 16.92
CA LEU A 392 -12.38 -5.80 16.24
C LEU A 392 -12.91 -6.22 14.87
N ALA A 393 -12.01 -6.39 13.90
CA ALA A 393 -12.33 -7.00 12.62
C ALA A 393 -11.10 -7.67 12.03
N PHE A 394 -11.31 -8.49 11.01
CA PHE A 394 -10.25 -8.96 10.13
C PHE A 394 -10.48 -8.50 8.69
N HIS A 395 -9.42 -8.44 7.88
CA HIS A 395 -9.44 -8.04 6.47
C HIS A 395 -8.41 -8.80 5.64
N HIS A 396 -8.85 -9.49 4.59
CA HIS A 396 -7.96 -10.16 3.64
C HIS A 396 -8.65 -10.35 2.29
N ALA A 397 -7.90 -10.80 1.28
CA ALA A 397 -8.39 -10.99 -0.09
C ALA A 397 -9.62 -11.92 -0.18
N GLY A 398 -9.69 -12.97 0.65
CA GLY A 398 -10.82 -13.90 0.70
C GLY A 398 -12.15 -13.37 1.26
N LEU A 399 -12.20 -12.17 1.86
CA LEU A 399 -13.45 -11.60 2.35
C LEU A 399 -14.39 -11.20 1.20
N LEU A 400 -15.69 -11.37 1.41
CA LEU A 400 -16.70 -10.84 0.48
C LEU A 400 -16.51 -9.33 0.28
N PRO A 401 -16.66 -8.82 -0.96
CA PRO A 401 -16.54 -7.39 -1.25
C PRO A 401 -17.40 -6.50 -0.33
N GLY A 402 -18.64 -6.90 -0.06
CA GLY A 402 -19.52 -6.15 0.85
C GLY A 402 -19.00 -6.09 2.29
N LEU A 403 -18.36 -7.16 2.78
CA LEU A 403 -17.78 -7.21 4.12
C LEU A 403 -16.50 -6.38 4.23
N LYS A 404 -15.67 -6.36 3.16
CA LYS A 404 -14.50 -5.46 3.10
C LYS A 404 -14.92 -4.01 3.26
N VAL A 405 -15.91 -3.57 2.47
CA VAL A 405 -16.43 -2.19 2.54
C VAL A 405 -17.02 -1.89 3.92
N LEU A 406 -17.72 -2.85 4.55
CA LEU A 406 -18.21 -2.70 5.92
C LEU A 406 -17.08 -2.45 6.92
N VAL A 407 -16.04 -3.29 6.92
CA VAL A 407 -14.88 -3.16 7.82
C VAL A 407 -14.16 -1.82 7.61
N GLU A 408 -13.91 -1.46 6.36
CA GLU A 408 -13.28 -0.19 5.98
C GLU A 408 -14.11 1.02 6.45
N THR A 409 -15.43 0.96 6.27
CA THR A 409 -16.35 2.03 6.69
C THR A 409 -16.36 2.19 8.20
N LEU A 410 -16.46 1.09 8.95
CA LEU A 410 -16.47 1.13 10.42
C LEU A 410 -15.12 1.59 10.98
N PHE A 411 -14.00 1.21 10.36
CA PHE A 411 -12.68 1.69 10.76
C PHE A 411 -12.54 3.21 10.50
N ALA A 412 -12.91 3.68 9.31
CA ALA A 412 -12.85 5.10 8.96
C ALA A 412 -13.73 5.99 9.87
N ARG A 413 -14.85 5.44 10.36
CA ARG A 413 -15.74 6.11 11.34
C ARG A 413 -15.25 6.07 12.79
N GLY A 414 -14.15 5.36 13.07
CA GLY A 414 -13.59 5.23 14.41
C GLY A 414 -14.33 4.23 15.31
N HIS A 415 -15.15 3.35 14.73
CA HIS A 415 -15.86 2.30 15.49
C HIS A 415 -14.98 1.09 15.81
N LEU A 416 -13.92 0.87 15.02
CA LEU A 416 -12.99 -0.22 15.22
C LEU A 416 -11.71 0.26 15.91
N ARG A 417 -11.19 -0.60 16.79
CA ARG A 417 -9.97 -0.43 17.59
C ARG A 417 -8.80 -1.18 16.97
N ALA A 418 -9.06 -2.33 16.36
CA ALA A 418 -8.04 -3.07 15.63
C ALA A 418 -8.64 -3.76 14.40
N VAL A 419 -7.89 -3.74 13.29
CA VAL A 419 -8.15 -4.57 12.11
C VAL A 419 -6.95 -5.48 11.89
N PHE A 420 -7.19 -6.78 11.98
CA PHE A 420 -6.21 -7.81 11.66
C PHE A 420 -6.19 -8.02 10.16
N ALA A 421 -5.05 -7.92 9.50
CA ALA A 421 -5.02 -7.95 8.04
C ALA A 421 -3.81 -8.65 7.45
N THR A 422 -3.98 -9.11 6.22
CA THR A 422 -2.84 -9.43 5.34
C THR A 422 -2.27 -8.16 4.71
N ASP A 423 -1.03 -8.21 4.24
CA ASP A 423 -0.30 -7.07 3.67
C ASP A 423 -1.04 -6.35 2.53
N THR A 424 -1.96 -7.04 1.85
CA THR A 424 -2.81 -6.47 0.80
C THR A 424 -3.65 -5.28 1.26
N LEU A 425 -3.97 -5.16 2.56
CA LEU A 425 -4.67 -3.99 3.11
C LEU A 425 -3.80 -2.72 3.12
N ALA A 426 -2.47 -2.85 3.22
CA ALA A 426 -1.55 -1.71 3.24
C ALA A 426 -1.57 -0.94 1.90
N LEU A 427 -2.07 -1.57 0.84
CA LEU A 427 -2.11 -1.03 -0.50
C LEU A 427 -3.41 -0.24 -0.72
N GLY A 428 -3.37 1.02 -0.30
CA GLY A 428 -4.22 2.04 -0.92
C GLY A 428 -5.64 2.16 -0.38
N ILE A 429 -5.86 1.95 0.91
CA ILE A 429 -7.13 2.30 1.56
C ILE A 429 -6.86 3.35 2.65
N ASN A 430 -7.69 4.39 2.69
CA ASN A 430 -7.61 5.41 3.73
C ASN A 430 -8.11 4.87 5.08
N MET A 431 -7.20 4.30 5.87
CA MET A 431 -7.46 3.75 7.20
C MET A 431 -6.73 4.61 8.25
N PRO A 432 -7.43 5.45 9.04
CA PRO A 432 -6.82 6.36 10.02
C PRO A 432 -6.29 5.63 11.26
N ALA A 433 -5.24 4.84 11.10
CA ALA A 433 -4.59 4.10 12.18
C ALA A 433 -3.56 4.97 12.92
N ARG A 434 -3.51 4.83 14.24
CA ARG A 434 -2.47 5.41 15.11
C ARG A 434 -1.27 4.47 15.29
N SER A 435 -1.45 3.18 15.05
CA SER A 435 -0.38 2.18 15.16
C SER A 435 -0.48 1.12 14.08
N VAL A 436 0.68 0.56 13.72
CA VAL A 436 0.82 -0.60 12.83
C VAL A 436 1.69 -1.62 13.55
N ILE A 437 1.23 -2.87 13.59
CA ILE A 437 1.91 -4.01 14.25
C ILE A 437 2.39 -4.98 13.18
#